data_AF-A0A366H2G0-F1
#
_entry.id   AF-A0A366H2G0-F1
#
_cell.length_a   1.000
_cell.length_b   1.000
_cell.length_c   1.000
_cell.angle_alpha   90.00
_cell.angle_beta   90.00
_cell.angle_gamma   90.00
#
_symmetry.space_group_name_H-M   'P 1'
#
loop_
_entity.id
_entity.type
_entity.pdbx_description
1 polymer ?
#
loop_
_entity_poly.entity_id
_entity_poly.type
_entity_poly.pdbx_seq_one_letter_code
_entity_poly.pdbx_strand_id
1 'polypeptide(L)'
;MAGGILKEARARQTLDKDWDPISPPPIDGVYVKDVKNVIYRGGVLTELYRPEWFAEESFPIGHVVHVSLLPGLVTQWHCHHVQRDIVFPVRGFLRIGLYDARQDSPTQGKSFAMNFNLHRPRYLHIPPGVWHSLKNIGTDEAVYIVLNDVPFEYENPDDWTLAPDSPALPSGLL
;
A
#
# COMPACT_ATOMS: atom_id res chain seq x y z
N MET A 1 34.68 -19.30 18.08
CA MET A 1 34.10 -17.94 17.95
C MET A 1 33.47 -17.79 16.57
N ALA A 2 32.35 -18.48 16.29
CA ALA A 2 31.61 -18.39 15.02
C ALA A 2 30.32 -17.55 15.18
N GLY A 3 30.41 -16.53 16.03
CA GLY A 3 29.33 -15.57 16.32
C GLY A 3 29.68 -14.16 15.84
N GLY A 4 30.34 -14.05 14.67
CA GLY A 4 30.78 -12.79 14.09
C GLY A 4 29.78 -12.20 13.10
N ILE A 5 30.12 -11.01 12.59
CA ILE A 5 29.36 -10.15 11.65
C ILE A 5 28.63 -10.91 10.52
N LEU A 6 29.19 -12.02 10.03
CA LEU A 6 28.58 -12.84 8.98
C LEU A 6 27.24 -13.47 9.37
N LYS A 7 27.05 -13.82 10.65
CA LYS A 7 25.77 -14.39 11.14
C LYS A 7 24.67 -13.32 11.17
N GLU A 8 25.02 -12.09 11.56
CA GLU A 8 24.11 -10.95 11.61
C GLU A 8 23.82 -10.38 10.21
N ALA A 9 24.81 -10.44 9.30
CA ALA A 9 24.71 -9.95 7.93
C ALA A 9 24.01 -10.92 6.96
N ARG A 10 23.62 -12.13 7.42
CA ARG A 10 22.93 -13.08 6.56
C ARG A 10 21.56 -12.51 6.16
N ALA A 11 21.33 -12.41 4.86
CA ALA A 11 20.05 -11.96 4.33
C ALA A 11 18.91 -12.84 4.87
N ARG A 12 17.84 -12.17 5.30
CA ARG A 12 16.59 -12.86 5.66
C ARG A 12 15.91 -13.32 4.38
N GLN A 13 15.28 -14.48 4.43
CA GLN A 13 14.40 -14.90 3.35
C GLN A 13 13.20 -13.93 3.30
N THR A 14 12.82 -13.50 2.10
CA THR A 14 11.65 -12.62 1.88
C THR A 14 10.62 -13.23 0.94
N LEU A 15 11.03 -14.20 0.13
CA LEU A 15 10.20 -14.90 -0.86
C LEU A 15 10.39 -16.42 -0.74
N ASP A 16 9.39 -17.19 -1.13
CA ASP A 16 9.52 -18.63 -1.34
C ASP A 16 9.97 -18.98 -2.78
N LYS A 17 9.98 -20.27 -3.11
CA LYS A 17 10.39 -20.78 -4.43
C LYS A 17 9.42 -20.42 -5.55
N ASP A 18 8.18 -20.08 -5.22
CA ASP A 18 7.12 -19.71 -6.15
C ASP A 18 7.05 -18.19 -6.33
N TRP A 19 7.99 -17.46 -5.72
CA TRP A 19 8.14 -16.00 -5.70
C TRP A 19 7.11 -15.26 -4.86
N ASP A 20 6.40 -15.97 -4.00
CA ASP A 20 5.41 -15.38 -3.10
C ASP A 20 6.07 -14.81 -1.84
N PRO A 21 5.62 -13.65 -1.31
CA PRO A 21 6.11 -13.12 -0.05
C PRO A 21 5.83 -14.07 1.12
N ILE A 22 6.87 -14.42 1.89
CA ILE A 22 6.72 -15.32 3.05
C ILE A 22 6.25 -14.63 4.34
N SER A 23 6.11 -13.31 4.29
CA SER A 23 5.69 -12.49 5.42
C SER A 23 4.61 -11.54 4.96
N PRO A 24 3.36 -11.71 5.43
CA PRO A 24 2.29 -10.77 5.13
C PRO A 24 2.54 -9.43 5.85
N PRO A 25 1.82 -8.37 5.45
CA PRO A 25 1.81 -7.12 6.21
C PRO A 25 1.49 -7.37 7.70
N PRO A 26 2.25 -6.82 8.65
CA PRO A 26 2.06 -7.05 10.08
C PRO A 26 0.94 -6.19 10.69
N ILE A 27 -0.11 -5.89 9.92
CA ILE A 27 -1.27 -5.08 10.32
C ILE A 27 -2.54 -5.86 9.99
N ASP A 28 -3.39 -6.08 10.98
CA ASP A 28 -4.64 -6.82 10.85
C ASP A 28 -5.58 -6.18 9.82
N GLY A 29 -6.08 -6.98 8.88
CA GLY A 29 -6.91 -6.53 7.75
C GLY A 29 -6.16 -5.87 6.58
N VAL A 30 -4.86 -5.59 6.72
CA VAL A 30 -4.01 -5.15 5.61
C VAL A 30 -3.44 -6.37 4.90
N TYR A 31 -3.63 -6.44 3.59
CA TYR A 31 -3.04 -7.50 2.79
C TYR A 31 -2.59 -7.00 1.41
N VAL A 32 -1.60 -7.70 0.86
CA VAL A 32 -1.05 -7.43 -0.47
C VAL A 32 -1.33 -8.64 -1.33
N LYS A 33 -1.76 -8.41 -2.57
CA LYS A 33 -1.93 -9.48 -3.55
C LYS A 33 -1.21 -9.13 -4.85
N ASP A 34 -0.42 -10.08 -5.32
CA ASP A 34 0.27 -9.98 -6.59
C ASP A 34 -0.72 -10.18 -7.75
N VAL A 35 -0.60 -9.32 -8.76
CA VAL A 35 -1.31 -9.43 -10.03
C VAL A 35 -0.29 -9.80 -11.11
N LYS A 36 -0.75 -10.46 -12.18
CA LYS A 36 0.11 -10.85 -13.29
C LYS A 36 0.03 -9.83 -14.41
N ASN A 37 1.20 -9.43 -14.89
CA ASN A 37 1.33 -8.75 -16.17
C ASN A 37 1.25 -9.77 -17.31
N VAL A 38 0.60 -9.39 -18.40
CA VAL A 38 0.65 -10.12 -19.68
C VAL A 38 1.32 -9.23 -20.71
N ILE A 39 2.34 -9.74 -21.40
CA ILE A 39 2.91 -9.02 -22.54
C ILE A 39 1.87 -8.96 -23.65
N TYR A 40 1.49 -7.75 -24.05
CA TYR A 40 0.42 -7.52 -24.99
C TYR A 40 0.79 -6.41 -25.98
N ARG A 41 0.88 -6.76 -27.27
CA ARG A 41 1.08 -5.82 -28.40
C ARG A 41 2.17 -4.76 -28.15
N GLY A 42 3.40 -5.22 -27.89
CA GLY A 42 4.54 -4.33 -27.66
C GLY A 42 4.55 -3.64 -26.28
N GLY A 43 3.55 -3.89 -25.43
CA GLY A 43 3.46 -3.36 -24.09
C GLY A 43 3.03 -4.42 -23.07
N VAL A 44 2.36 -3.96 -22.02
CA VAL A 44 1.88 -4.79 -20.91
C VAL A 44 0.40 -4.54 -20.69
N LEU A 45 -0.35 -5.61 -20.46
CA LEU A 45 -1.72 -5.60 -19.97
C LEU A 45 -1.70 -6.03 -18.50
N THR A 46 -2.34 -5.23 -17.65
CA THR A 46 -2.53 -5.50 -16.22
C THR A 46 -3.99 -5.25 -15.86
N GLU A 47 -4.68 -6.24 -15.31
CA GLU A 47 -5.99 -6.00 -14.72
C GLU A 47 -5.82 -5.30 -13.37
N LEU A 48 -6.59 -4.24 -13.10
CA LEU A 48 -6.46 -3.48 -11.84
C LEU A 48 -7.47 -3.95 -10.78
N TYR A 49 -8.56 -4.57 -11.21
CA TYR A 49 -9.63 -5.04 -10.32
C TYR A 49 -10.45 -6.15 -10.95
N ARG A 50 -10.88 -7.09 -10.11
CA ARG A 50 -11.91 -8.08 -10.40
C ARG A 50 -12.72 -8.38 -9.14
N PRO A 51 -14.06 -8.45 -9.21
CA PRO A 51 -14.87 -8.78 -8.03
C PRO A 51 -14.55 -10.18 -7.49
N GLU A 52 -14.15 -11.12 -8.36
CA GLU A 52 -13.79 -12.48 -7.94
C GLU A 52 -12.55 -12.54 -7.03
N TRP A 53 -11.74 -11.49 -7.00
CA TRP A 53 -10.59 -11.42 -6.10
C TRP A 53 -10.98 -11.19 -4.64
N PHE A 54 -12.23 -10.79 -4.40
CA PHE A 54 -12.83 -10.40 -3.12
C PHE A 54 -14.01 -11.31 -2.76
N ALA A 55 -13.95 -12.59 -3.15
CA ALA A 55 -15.06 -13.53 -2.98
C ALA A 55 -15.47 -13.79 -1.51
N GLU A 56 -14.53 -13.64 -0.58
CA GLU A 56 -14.79 -13.81 0.86
C GLU A 56 -15.46 -12.58 1.48
N GLU A 57 -15.15 -11.39 0.98
CA GLU A 57 -15.70 -10.12 1.45
C GLU A 57 -15.83 -9.14 0.28
N SER A 58 -17.07 -8.83 -0.11
CA SER A 58 -17.33 -7.97 -1.27
C SER A 58 -16.68 -6.59 -1.14
N PHE A 59 -16.08 -6.13 -2.24
CA PHE A 59 -15.56 -4.77 -2.39
C PHE A 59 -16.34 -4.05 -3.50
N PRO A 60 -17.49 -3.43 -3.21
CA PRO A 60 -18.20 -2.63 -4.21
C PRO A 60 -17.38 -1.38 -4.52
N ILE A 61 -17.07 -1.07 -5.78
CA ILE A 61 -16.36 0.16 -6.10
C ILE A 61 -17.36 1.32 -6.08
N GLY A 62 -17.28 2.18 -5.06
CA GLY A 62 -18.08 3.40 -4.95
C GLY A 62 -17.46 4.57 -5.72
N HIS A 63 -16.13 4.69 -5.68
CA HIS A 63 -15.38 5.76 -6.35
C HIS A 63 -13.97 5.30 -6.72
N VAL A 64 -13.36 5.96 -7.71
CA VAL A 64 -11.99 5.70 -8.17
C VAL A 64 -11.24 7.02 -8.27
N VAL A 65 -10.12 7.10 -7.56
CA VAL A 65 -9.25 8.28 -7.54
C VAL A 65 -7.99 8.00 -8.33
N HIS A 66 -7.56 8.96 -9.15
CA HIS A 66 -6.26 8.99 -9.80
C HIS A 66 -5.39 10.04 -9.12
N VAL A 67 -4.18 9.64 -8.68
CA VAL A 67 -3.23 10.54 -8.04
C VAL A 67 -1.89 10.49 -8.78
N SER A 68 -1.33 11.67 -9.02
CA SER A 68 0.01 11.83 -9.59
C SER A 68 0.91 12.59 -8.61
N LEU A 69 2.14 12.12 -8.46
CA LEU A 69 3.17 12.70 -7.60
C LEU A 69 4.40 13.04 -8.43
N LEU A 70 4.85 14.29 -8.35
CA LEU A 70 6.15 14.70 -8.86
C LEU A 70 7.30 14.04 -8.04
N PRO A 71 8.51 13.93 -8.61
CA PRO A 71 9.65 13.30 -7.95
C PRO A 71 9.90 13.85 -6.54
N GLY A 72 10.05 12.94 -5.57
CA GLY A 72 10.34 13.28 -4.18
C GLY A 72 9.14 13.78 -3.36
N LEU A 73 7.98 14.06 -3.98
CA LEU A 73 6.79 14.48 -3.23
C LEU A 73 6.18 13.32 -2.45
N VAL A 74 5.57 13.70 -1.33
CA VAL A 74 4.92 12.84 -0.36
C VAL A 74 3.51 13.35 -0.13
N THR A 75 2.53 12.45 -0.03
CA THR A 75 1.17 12.81 0.36
C THR A 75 1.13 13.15 1.84
N GLN A 76 0.05 13.80 2.29
CA GLN A 76 -0.28 13.74 3.71
C GLN A 76 -0.48 12.28 4.13
N TRP A 77 -0.44 12.04 5.44
CA TRP A 77 -1.00 10.81 5.98
C TRP A 77 -2.52 10.92 5.93
N HIS A 78 -3.18 9.90 5.44
CA HIS A 78 -4.63 9.78 5.33
C HIS A 78 -5.11 8.63 6.20
N CYS A 79 -6.30 8.75 6.76
CA CYS A 79 -7.00 7.70 7.47
C CYS A 79 -8.48 7.83 7.15
N HIS A 80 -9.16 6.72 6.96
CA HIS A 80 -10.60 6.63 6.74
C HIS A 80 -11.23 5.85 7.89
N HIS A 81 -12.43 6.22 8.35
CA HIS A 81 -13.11 5.53 9.45
C HIS A 81 -14.23 4.60 8.96
N VAL A 82 -14.71 4.82 7.73
CA VAL A 82 -15.73 3.99 7.09
C VAL A 82 -15.19 3.33 5.84
N GLN A 83 -14.48 4.07 5.00
CA GLN A 83 -14.01 3.62 3.69
C GLN A 83 -12.86 2.60 3.80
N ARG A 84 -12.90 1.57 2.94
CA ARG A 84 -11.78 0.68 2.61
C ARG A 84 -11.17 1.12 1.30
N ASP A 85 -9.86 0.94 1.20
CA ASP A 85 -9.10 1.28 0.00
C ASP A 85 -8.41 0.08 -0.62
N ILE A 86 -8.37 0.07 -1.95
CA ILE A 86 -7.41 -0.70 -2.73
C ILE A 86 -6.50 0.27 -3.46
N VAL A 87 -5.22 0.26 -3.13
CA VAL A 87 -4.20 1.11 -3.77
C VAL A 87 -3.45 0.30 -4.83
N PHE A 88 -3.33 0.85 -6.04
CA PHE A 88 -2.67 0.19 -7.17
C PHE A 88 -1.74 1.14 -7.94
N PRO A 89 -0.48 0.76 -8.22
CA PRO A 89 0.46 1.61 -8.95
C PRO A 89 0.21 1.56 -10.46
N VAL A 90 0.24 2.71 -11.13
CA VAL A 90 0.04 2.82 -12.59
C VAL A 90 1.31 3.30 -13.30
N ARG A 91 2.18 4.06 -12.63
CA ARG A 91 3.45 4.54 -13.21
C ARG A 91 4.46 4.87 -12.12
N GLY A 92 5.74 4.78 -12.47
CA GLY A 92 6.83 5.25 -11.63
C GLY A 92 7.08 4.35 -10.42
N PHE A 93 7.88 4.85 -9.48
CA PHE A 93 8.29 4.12 -8.29
C PHE A 93 7.67 4.77 -7.05
N LEU A 94 6.77 4.04 -6.41
CA LEU A 94 6.09 4.49 -5.20
C LEU A 94 6.58 3.71 -4.00
N ARG A 95 6.61 4.40 -2.86
CA ARG A 95 6.68 3.80 -1.53
C ARG A 95 5.41 4.18 -0.79
N ILE A 96 4.77 3.19 -0.16
CA ILE A 96 3.63 3.41 0.74
C ILE A 96 4.03 3.00 2.15
N GLY A 97 3.76 3.88 3.10
CA GLY A 97 3.87 3.63 4.53
C GLY A 97 2.49 3.47 5.15
N LEU A 98 2.35 2.59 6.12
CA LEU A 98 1.13 2.31 6.87
C LEU A 98 1.40 2.24 8.36
N TYR A 99 0.42 2.64 9.15
CA TYR A 99 0.45 2.58 10.61
C TYR A 99 -0.93 2.25 11.20
N ASP A 100 -0.96 1.26 12.09
CA ASP A 100 -2.16 0.85 12.78
C ASP A 100 -2.36 1.63 14.09
N ALA A 101 -3.23 2.64 14.06
CA ALA A 101 -3.56 3.46 15.22
C ALA A 101 -4.85 3.00 15.96
N ARG A 102 -5.49 1.92 15.51
CA ARG A 102 -6.77 1.44 16.05
C ARG A 102 -6.56 0.94 17.49
N GLN A 103 -7.30 1.48 18.44
CA GLN A 103 -7.09 1.20 19.88
C GLN A 103 -7.31 -0.26 20.25
N ASP A 104 -8.30 -0.91 19.64
CA ASP A 104 -8.65 -2.30 19.94
C ASP A 104 -8.03 -3.31 18.95
N SER A 105 -7.11 -2.86 18.09
CA SER A 105 -6.47 -3.74 17.12
C SER A 105 -5.44 -4.65 17.78
N PRO A 106 -5.39 -5.96 17.43
CA PRO A 106 -4.32 -6.85 17.89
C PRO A 106 -2.94 -6.45 17.35
N THR A 107 -2.91 -5.60 16.33
CA THR A 107 -1.69 -5.04 15.72
C THR A 107 -1.53 -3.55 15.97
N GLN A 108 -2.19 -2.99 16.99
CA GLN A 108 -2.01 -1.59 17.37
C GLN A 108 -0.51 -1.24 17.50
N GLY A 109 -0.13 -0.11 16.91
CA GLY A 109 1.24 0.40 16.91
C GLY A 109 2.18 -0.29 15.90
N LYS A 110 1.71 -1.28 15.14
CA LYS A 110 2.49 -1.87 14.06
C LYS A 110 2.52 -0.94 12.85
N SER A 111 3.64 -0.96 12.15
CA SER A 111 3.84 -0.24 10.91
C SER A 111 4.30 -1.19 9.81
N PHE A 112 4.00 -0.81 8.58
CA PHE A 112 4.39 -1.53 7.38
C PHE A 112 4.78 -0.53 6.31
N ALA A 113 5.81 -0.85 5.52
CA ALA A 113 6.12 -0.07 4.34
C ALA A 113 6.56 -0.98 3.22
N MET A 114 6.17 -0.64 2.00
CA MET A 114 6.60 -1.36 0.82
C MET A 114 6.80 -0.43 -0.36
N ASN A 115 7.72 -0.83 -1.24
CA ASN A 115 7.86 -0.22 -2.55
C ASN A 115 6.99 -1.01 -3.53
N PHE A 116 6.29 -0.32 -4.42
CA PHE A 116 5.42 -0.96 -5.40
C PHE A 116 5.30 -0.12 -6.66
N ASN A 117 5.26 -0.82 -7.80
CA ASN A 117 5.29 -0.28 -9.15
C ASN A 117 4.82 -1.39 -10.11
N LEU A 118 4.65 -1.06 -11.39
CA LEU A 118 4.17 -2.01 -12.40
C LEU A 118 5.16 -3.12 -12.81
N HIS A 119 6.42 -3.11 -12.36
CA HIS A 119 7.33 -4.25 -12.60
C HIS A 119 6.91 -5.49 -11.80
N ARG A 120 6.33 -5.29 -10.62
CA ARG A 120 5.67 -6.32 -9.80
C ARG A 120 4.33 -5.76 -9.32
N PRO A 121 3.31 -5.75 -10.19
CA PRO A 121 2.04 -5.09 -9.92
C PRO A 121 1.34 -5.81 -8.77
N ARG A 122 0.97 -5.02 -7.77
CA ARG A 122 0.41 -5.48 -6.52
C ARG A 122 -0.64 -4.49 -6.09
N TYR A 123 -1.77 -5.00 -5.62
CA TYR A 123 -2.72 -4.17 -4.92
C TYR A 123 -2.54 -4.33 -3.42
N LEU A 124 -2.74 -3.22 -2.71
CA LEU A 124 -2.73 -3.17 -1.26
C LEU A 124 -4.14 -2.85 -0.79
N HIS A 125 -4.73 -3.75 -0.01
CA HIS A 125 -5.97 -3.47 0.70
C HIS A 125 -5.67 -2.80 2.03
N ILE A 126 -6.38 -1.72 2.33
CA ILE A 126 -6.26 -0.95 3.57
C ILE A 126 -7.65 -0.88 4.22
N PRO A 127 -7.82 -1.46 5.43
CA PRO A 127 -9.08 -1.37 6.16
C PRO A 127 -9.23 0.00 6.86
N PRO A 128 -10.43 0.34 7.34
CA PRO A 128 -10.65 1.59 8.05
C PRO A 128 -9.79 1.67 9.32
N GLY A 129 -9.35 2.87 9.65
CA GLY A 129 -8.55 3.19 10.84
C GLY A 129 -7.03 3.01 10.66
N VAL A 130 -6.57 2.54 9.50
CA VAL A 130 -5.13 2.41 9.19
C VAL A 130 -4.64 3.67 8.46
N TRP A 131 -3.71 4.38 9.10
CA TRP A 131 -3.06 5.54 8.51
C TRP A 131 -2.15 5.11 7.38
N HIS A 132 -2.16 5.84 6.26
CA HIS A 132 -1.28 5.56 5.13
C HIS A 132 -0.83 6.83 4.40
N SER A 133 0.36 6.78 3.80
CA SER A 133 0.94 7.87 3.01
C SER A 133 1.82 7.31 1.90
N LEU A 134 1.91 8.03 0.79
CA LEU A 134 2.68 7.63 -0.38
C LEU A 134 3.75 8.66 -0.72
N LYS A 135 4.88 8.16 -1.20
CA LYS A 135 5.97 8.99 -1.70
C LYS A 135 6.42 8.49 -3.06
N ASN A 136 6.67 9.44 -3.96
CA ASN A 136 7.40 9.17 -5.18
C ASN A 136 8.90 9.07 -4.86
N ILE A 137 9.45 7.86 -4.96
CA ILE A 137 10.88 7.56 -4.73
C ILE A 137 11.67 7.49 -6.05
N GLY A 138 11.02 7.73 -7.18
CA GLY A 138 11.61 7.76 -8.51
C GLY A 138 12.08 9.15 -8.94
N THR A 139 12.64 9.19 -10.14
CA THR A 139 13.11 10.43 -10.81
C THR A 139 12.08 11.02 -11.77
N ASP A 140 11.04 10.27 -12.11
CA ASP A 140 9.93 10.67 -12.97
C ASP A 140 8.63 10.75 -12.18
N GLU A 141 7.60 11.35 -12.77
CA GLU A 141 6.24 11.33 -12.25
C GLU A 141 5.78 9.89 -11.95
N ALA A 142 5.24 9.68 -10.75
CA ALA A 142 4.65 8.44 -10.30
C ALA A 142 3.13 8.60 -10.16
N VAL A 143 2.40 7.58 -10.58
CA VAL A 143 0.93 7.58 -10.61
C VAL A 143 0.41 6.33 -9.95
N TYR A 144 -0.64 6.48 -9.15
CA TYR A 144 -1.42 5.39 -8.62
C TYR A 144 -2.90 5.69 -8.69
N ILE A 145 -3.69 4.64 -8.59
CA ILE A 145 -5.13 4.74 -8.38
C ILE A 145 -5.50 4.22 -7.01
N VAL A 146 -6.60 4.72 -6.48
CA VAL A 146 -7.27 4.20 -5.31
C VAL A 146 -8.67 3.81 -5.72
N LEU A 147 -9.06 2.57 -5.45
CA LEU A 147 -10.45 2.13 -5.52
C LEU A 147 -11.01 2.24 -4.11
N ASN A 148 -12.05 3.06 -3.95
CA ASN A 148 -12.72 3.28 -2.68
C ASN A 148 -14.05 2.55 -2.69
N ASP A 149 -14.39 1.88 -1.59
CA ASP A 149 -15.65 1.14 -1.55
C ASP A 149 -16.88 2.02 -1.27
N VAL A 150 -16.65 3.17 -0.63
CA VAL A 150 -17.65 4.21 -0.38
C VAL A 150 -17.28 5.46 -1.20
N PRO A 151 -18.25 6.15 -1.83
CA PRO A 151 -17.96 7.41 -2.52
C PRO A 151 -17.61 8.54 -1.53
N PHE A 152 -16.76 9.46 -1.99
CA PHE A 152 -16.36 10.63 -1.21
C PHE A 152 -17.55 11.55 -0.91
N GLU A 153 -17.74 11.92 0.37
CA GLU A 153 -18.75 12.87 0.82
C GLU A 153 -18.16 14.28 0.95
N TYR A 154 -18.62 15.21 0.11
CA TYR A 154 -18.00 16.54 -0.01
C TYR A 154 -18.18 17.43 1.23
N GLU A 155 -19.34 17.37 1.88
CA GLU A 155 -19.66 18.25 3.03
C GLU A 155 -19.16 17.67 4.36
N ASN A 156 -18.86 16.37 4.40
CA ASN A 156 -18.44 15.64 5.59
C ASN A 156 -17.46 14.52 5.20
N PRO A 157 -16.23 14.84 4.80
CA PRO A 157 -15.31 13.86 4.25
C PRO A 157 -14.81 12.88 5.32
N ASP A 158 -14.82 11.59 4.99
CA ASP A 158 -14.22 10.50 5.77
C ASP A 158 -12.68 10.47 5.61
N ASP A 159 -12.00 11.61 5.45
CA ASP A 159 -10.54 11.68 5.22
C ASP A 159 -9.85 12.55 6.29
N TRP A 160 -9.28 11.89 7.29
CA TRP A 160 -8.48 12.55 8.33
C TRP A 160 -7.04 12.62 7.89
N THR A 161 -6.46 13.82 7.97
CA THR A 161 -5.10 14.07 7.50
C THR A 161 -4.14 14.49 8.60
N LEU A 162 -2.88 14.05 8.46
CA LEU A 162 -1.75 14.53 9.24
C LEU A 162 -0.58 14.88 8.31
N ALA A 163 0.23 15.85 8.72
CA ALA A 163 1.43 16.22 7.99
C ALA A 163 2.38 15.01 7.82
N PRO A 164 3.13 14.92 6.70
CA PRO A 164 4.02 13.78 6.44
C PRO A 164 5.04 13.49 7.56
N ASP A 165 5.48 14.54 8.26
CA ASP A 165 6.45 14.53 9.36
C ASP A 165 5.80 14.62 10.75
N SER A 166 4.48 14.38 10.84
CA SER A 166 3.74 14.45 12.09
C SER A 166 4.37 13.56 13.18
N PRO A 167 4.67 14.10 14.37
CA PRO A 167 5.27 13.32 15.47
C PRO A 167 4.31 12.28 16.06
N ALA A 168 3.02 12.33 15.69
CA ALA A 168 2.04 11.32 16.08
C ALA A 168 2.19 10.00 15.31
N LEU A 169 2.98 9.98 14.23
CA LEU A 169 3.14 8.83 13.34
C LEU A 169 4.60 8.36 13.28
N PRO A 170 4.87 7.08 12.95
CA PRO A 170 6.23 6.55 12.90
C PRO A 170 7.07 7.20 11.79
N SER A 171 8.34 7.45 12.09
CA SER A 171 9.32 7.92 11.11
C SER A 171 9.93 6.78 10.29
N GLY A 172 10.57 7.12 9.16
CA GLY A 172 11.31 6.16 8.33
C GLY A 172 10.47 5.28 7.39
N LEU A 173 9.16 5.55 7.30
CA LEU A 173 8.26 4.80 6.41
C LEU A 173 8.24 5.33 4.97
N LEU A 174 8.67 6.59 4.73
CA LEU A 174 8.54 7.31 3.45
C LEU A 174 9.90 7.76 2.88
#